data_AF-A0A4Q4BUV3-F1
#
_entry.id   AF-A0A4Q4BUV3-F1
#
_cell.length_a   1.000
_cell.length_b   1.000
_cell.length_c   1.000
_cell.angle_alpha   90.00
_cell.angle_beta   90.00
_cell.angle_gamma   90.00
#
_symmetry.space_group_name_H-M   'P 1'
#
loop_
_entity.id
_entity.type
_entity.pdbx_description
1 polymer ?
#
loop_
_entity_poly.entity_id
_entity_poly.type
_entity_poly.pdbx_seq_one_letter_code
_entity_poly.pdbx_strand_id
1 'polypeptide(L)'
;MTNHTDRRRVDGDITFSAAAWIAIDLVALGVLVLLLWIFQPEKGLLPEPSWLIDPVVGWLIGNVVGFVAFRALLRIPPAAVAAACLVLVALSPIVFVKYPAMGAFFAGLVIGLGSGALIHRARVEQA
;
A
#
# COMPACT_ATOMS: atom_id res chain seq x y z
N MET A 1 28.66 -1.64 -34.94
CA MET A 1 28.09 -2.67 -34.06
C MET A 1 27.66 -1.97 -32.78
N THR A 2 26.41 -1.50 -32.74
CA THR A 2 25.85 -0.75 -31.63
C THR A 2 25.59 -1.70 -30.46
N ASN A 3 26.17 -1.38 -29.31
CA ASN A 3 25.98 -2.08 -28.02
C ASN A 3 24.48 -2.19 -27.68
N HIS A 4 23.86 -3.31 -28.02
CA HIS A 4 22.51 -3.67 -27.56
C HIS A 4 22.50 -4.12 -26.09
N THR A 5 23.67 -4.22 -25.46
CA THR A 5 23.85 -4.62 -24.06
C THR A 5 23.57 -3.50 -23.07
N ASP A 6 23.55 -2.22 -23.52
CA ASP A 6 23.33 -1.08 -22.62
C ASP A 6 21.86 -0.67 -22.49
N ARG A 7 21.00 -1.07 -23.45
CA ARG A 7 19.56 -0.76 -23.38
C ARG A 7 18.80 -1.56 -22.32
N ARG A 8 19.30 -2.73 -21.89
CA ARG A 8 18.63 -3.52 -20.83
C ARG A 8 18.78 -2.95 -19.42
N ARG A 9 19.65 -1.95 -19.21
CA ARG A 9 19.73 -1.22 -17.94
C ARG A 9 18.75 -0.05 -17.84
N VAL A 10 18.07 0.28 -18.93
CA VAL A 10 17.09 1.38 -19.02
C VAL A 10 15.65 0.85 -18.96
N ASP A 11 15.47 -0.47 -18.80
CA ASP A 11 14.20 -1.02 -18.31
C ASP A 11 14.26 -0.99 -16.78
N GLY A 12 13.94 0.19 -16.24
CA GLY A 12 14.09 0.55 -14.83
C GLY A 12 13.19 -0.23 -13.89
N ASP A 13 13.55 -1.49 -13.62
CA ASP A 13 13.12 -2.15 -12.40
C ASP A 13 13.85 -1.47 -11.24
N ILE A 14 13.22 -0.46 -10.65
CA ILE A 14 13.64 0.07 -9.35
C ILE A 14 13.38 -1.04 -8.33
N THR A 15 14.33 -1.97 -8.19
CA THR A 15 14.28 -3.04 -7.19
C THR A 15 14.61 -2.42 -5.83
N PHE A 16 13.58 -1.94 -5.15
CA PHE A 16 13.68 -1.52 -3.76
C PHE A 16 13.95 -2.72 -2.86
N SER A 17 14.78 -2.52 -1.83
CA SER A 17 14.97 -3.53 -0.80
C SER A 17 13.68 -3.78 -0.03
N ALA A 18 13.54 -4.96 0.59
CA ALA A 18 12.40 -5.24 1.48
C ALA A 18 12.28 -4.18 2.60
N ALA A 19 13.40 -3.66 3.10
CA ALA A 19 13.42 -2.56 4.07
C ALA A 19 12.82 -1.26 3.51
N ALA A 20 13.12 -0.90 2.26
CA ALA A 20 12.52 0.26 1.62
C ALA A 20 11.00 0.10 1.44
N TRP A 21 10.52 -1.09 1.07
CA TRP A 21 9.08 -1.37 0.99
C TRP A 21 8.37 -1.30 2.35
N ILE A 22 9.00 -1.79 3.42
CA ILE A 22 8.49 -1.64 4.78
C ILE A 22 8.40 -0.16 5.17
N ALA A 23 9.42 0.64 4.86
CA ALA A 23 9.39 2.07 5.13
C ALA A 23 8.26 2.78 4.37
N ILE A 24 8.09 2.46 3.08
CA ILE A 24 7.00 3.00 2.25
C ILE A 24 5.63 2.61 2.82
N ASP A 25 5.46 1.37 3.25
CA ASP A 25 4.22 0.86 3.86
C ASP A 25 3.85 1.62 5.14
N LEU A 26 4.80 1.77 6.06
CA LEU A 26 4.60 2.52 7.31
C LEU A 26 4.32 4.00 7.05
N VAL A 27 5.01 4.62 6.09
CA VAL A 27 4.75 6.00 5.68
C VAL A 27 3.36 6.13 5.06
N ALA A 28 2.94 5.20 4.19
CA ALA A 28 1.61 5.22 3.57
C ALA A 28 0.50 5.08 4.62
N LEU A 29 0.65 4.17 5.58
CA LEU A 29 -0.28 4.04 6.70
C LEU A 29 -0.30 5.31 7.57
N GLY A 30 0.87 5.87 7.89
CA GLY A 30 0.97 7.11 8.65
C GLY A 30 0.30 8.30 7.95
N VAL A 31 0.48 8.42 6.63
CA VAL A 31 -0.21 9.43 5.81
C VAL A 31 -1.72 9.20 5.82
N LEU A 32 -2.20 7.97 5.67
CA LEU A 32 -3.63 7.67 5.75
C LEU A 32 -4.20 8.08 7.12
N VAL A 33 -3.53 7.72 8.21
CA VAL A 33 -3.95 8.08 9.57
C VAL A 33 -3.97 9.60 9.76
N LEU A 34 -2.96 10.31 9.27
CA LEU A 34 -2.89 11.77 9.34
C LEU A 34 -4.04 12.43 8.54
N LEU A 35 -4.35 11.92 7.35
CA LEU A 35 -5.45 12.41 6.52
C LEU A 35 -6.80 12.17 7.21
N LEU A 36 -7.03 10.98 7.78
CA LEU A 36 -8.25 10.69 8.53
C LEU A 36 -8.40 11.61 9.75
N TRP A 37 -7.29 11.89 10.44
CA TRP A 37 -7.30 12.82 11.58
C TRP A 37 -7.66 14.26 11.18
N ILE A 38 -7.14 14.76 10.05
CA ILE A 38 -7.41 16.12 9.56
C ILE A 38 -8.83 16.25 8.99
N PHE A 39 -9.26 15.28 8.17
CA PHE A 39 -10.46 15.41 7.35
C PHE A 39 -11.71 14.73 7.92
N GLN A 40 -11.59 13.90 8.95
CA GLN A 40 -12.74 13.29 9.63
C GLN A 40 -12.79 13.63 11.14
N PRO A 41 -12.85 14.93 11.51
CA PRO A 41 -12.88 15.38 12.89
C PRO A 41 -14.23 15.14 13.60
N GLU A 42 -15.21 14.46 12.96
CA GLU A 42 -16.54 14.17 13.51
C GLU A 42 -16.51 13.39 14.84
N LYS A 43 -15.33 12.93 15.29
CA LYS A 43 -15.10 12.28 16.58
C LYS A 43 -14.60 13.20 17.71
N GLY A 44 -14.62 14.53 17.51
CA GLY A 44 -14.28 15.52 18.53
C GLY A 44 -12.77 15.75 18.72
N LEU A 45 -12.40 16.79 19.48
CA LEU A 45 -11.01 17.23 19.72
C LEU A 45 -10.12 16.17 20.40
N LEU A 46 -10.72 15.13 20.98
CA LEU A 46 -10.08 13.92 21.49
C LEU A 46 -10.86 12.72 20.94
N PRO A 47 -10.63 12.32 19.68
CA PRO A 47 -11.28 11.14 19.11
C PRO A 47 -10.93 9.94 19.98
N GLU A 48 -11.92 9.19 20.45
CA GLU A 48 -11.66 7.88 21.04
C GLU A 48 -10.84 7.05 20.05
N PRO A 49 -9.78 6.33 20.48
CA PRO A 49 -8.85 5.64 19.58
C PRO A 49 -9.51 4.59 18.65
N SER A 50 -10.81 4.34 18.80
CA SER A 50 -11.62 3.47 17.95
C SER A 50 -11.57 3.81 16.46
N TRP A 51 -11.33 5.07 16.07
CA TRP A 51 -11.21 5.45 14.65
C TRP A 51 -9.96 4.91 13.96
N LEU A 52 -8.92 4.54 14.72
CA LEU A 52 -7.72 3.90 14.19
C LEU A 52 -7.97 2.42 13.88
N ILE A 53 -9.01 1.82 14.45
CA ILE A 53 -9.26 0.38 14.31
C ILE A 53 -9.52 0.04 12.84
N ASP A 54 -10.40 0.79 12.17
CA ASP A 54 -10.78 0.49 10.80
C ASP A 54 -9.58 0.47 9.82
N PRO A 55 -8.75 1.53 9.71
CA PRO A 55 -7.61 1.52 8.80
C PRO A 55 -6.52 0.52 9.23
N VAL A 56 -6.27 0.34 10.53
CA VAL A 56 -5.25 -0.60 11.01
C VAL A 56 -5.65 -2.05 10.76
N VAL A 57 -6.90 -2.42 11.06
CA VAL A 57 -7.42 -3.77 10.80
C VAL A 57 -7.42 -4.06 9.31
N GLY A 58 -7.87 -3.10 8.48
CA GLY A 58 -7.75 -3.18 7.04
C GLY A 58 -6.31 -3.47 6.61
N TRP A 59 -5.36 -2.65 7.06
CA TRP A 59 -3.93 -2.81 6.75
C TRP A 59 -3.33 -4.14 7.17
N LEU A 60 -3.66 -4.64 8.36
CA LEU A 60 -3.21 -5.95 8.84
C LEU A 60 -3.77 -7.08 7.97
N ILE A 61 -5.08 -7.08 7.69
CA ILE A 61 -5.70 -8.07 6.82
C ILE A 61 -5.10 -8.00 5.42
N GLY A 62 -4.93 -6.79 4.88
CA GLY A 62 -4.29 -6.53 3.60
C GLY A 62 -2.90 -7.16 3.52
N ASN A 63 -2.05 -6.96 4.52
CA ASN A 63 -0.71 -7.56 4.57
C ASN A 63 -0.73 -9.08 4.51
N VAL A 64 -1.63 -9.72 5.28
CA VAL A 64 -1.79 -11.18 5.26
C VAL A 64 -2.27 -11.66 3.89
N VAL A 65 -3.26 -10.99 3.30
CA VAL A 65 -3.78 -11.33 1.96
C VAL A 65 -2.69 -11.13 0.89
N GLY A 66 -1.97 -10.00 0.94
CA GLY A 66 -0.87 -9.69 0.03
C GLY A 66 0.26 -10.72 0.14
N PHE A 67 0.59 -11.16 1.36
CA PHE A 67 1.54 -12.24 1.59
C PHE A 67 1.09 -13.55 0.93
N VAL A 68 -0.17 -13.94 1.04
CA VAL A 68 -0.66 -15.18 0.41
C VAL A 68 -0.76 -15.05 -1.10
N ALA A 69 -1.15 -13.88 -1.60
CA ALA A 69 -1.39 -13.61 -3.01
C ALA A 69 -0.12 -13.20 -3.80
N PHE A 70 1.03 -13.06 -3.15
CA PHE A 70 2.25 -12.52 -3.76
C PHE A 70 2.65 -13.24 -5.06
N ARG A 71 2.45 -14.56 -5.14
CA ARG A 71 2.78 -15.37 -6.32
C ARG A 71 1.99 -14.95 -7.56
N ALA A 72 0.73 -14.55 -7.38
CA ALA A 72 -0.09 -14.06 -8.49
C ALA A 72 0.41 -12.69 -9.00
N LEU A 73 1.05 -11.91 -8.13
CA LEU A 73 1.52 -10.55 -8.40
C LEU A 73 2.98 -10.48 -8.91
N LEU A 74 3.70 -11.61 -8.95
CA LEU A 74 5.09 -11.68 -9.44
C LEU A 74 5.25 -11.20 -10.90
N ARG A 75 4.20 -11.37 -11.72
CA ARG A 75 4.22 -11.02 -13.15
C ARG A 75 4.04 -9.52 -13.41
N ILE A 76 3.62 -8.75 -12.40
CA ILE A 76 3.31 -7.33 -12.54
C ILE A 76 4.51 -6.51 -12.06
N PRO A 77 4.95 -5.45 -12.76
CA PRO A 77 6.01 -4.59 -12.27
C PRO A 77 5.70 -4.01 -10.88
N PRO A 78 6.66 -3.98 -9.92
CA PRO A 78 6.43 -3.48 -8.57
C PRO A 78 5.82 -2.07 -8.52
N ALA A 79 6.31 -1.19 -9.39
CA ALA A 79 5.82 0.17 -9.54
C ALA A 79 4.35 0.23 -9.97
N ALA A 80 3.91 -0.70 -10.85
CA ALA A 80 2.52 -0.77 -11.30
C ALA A 80 1.59 -1.24 -10.18
N VAL A 81 2.03 -2.20 -9.35
CA VAL A 81 1.27 -2.63 -8.16
C VAL A 81 1.13 -1.46 -7.18
N ALA A 82 2.22 -0.75 -6.88
CA ALA A 82 2.21 0.41 -6.00
C ALA A 82 1.30 1.54 -6.52
N ALA A 83 1.38 1.84 -7.82
CA ALA A 83 0.54 2.84 -8.47
C ALA A 83 -0.95 2.45 -8.43
N ALA A 84 -1.29 1.20 -8.72
CA ALA A 84 -2.66 0.70 -8.64
C ALA A 84 -3.21 0.80 -7.22
N CYS A 85 -2.41 0.42 -6.21
CA CYS A 85 -2.79 0.55 -4.81
C CYS A 85 -3.03 2.03 -4.44
N LEU A 86 -2.14 2.94 -4.86
CA LEU A 86 -2.29 4.37 -4.59
C LEU A 86 -3.59 4.94 -5.20
N VAL A 87 -3.92 4.55 -6.43
CA VAL A 87 -5.18 4.95 -7.08
C VAL A 87 -6.38 4.42 -6.30
N LEU A 88 -6.37 3.15 -5.91
CA LEU A 88 -7.46 2.55 -5.14
C LEU A 88 -7.64 3.21 -3.76
N VAL A 89 -6.54 3.54 -3.07
CA VAL A 89 -6.56 4.30 -1.80
C VAL A 89 -7.17 5.68 -2.02
N ALA A 90 -6.75 6.40 -3.07
CA ALA A 90 -7.26 7.74 -3.39
C ALA A 90 -8.75 7.73 -3.80
N LEU A 91 -9.21 6.66 -4.44
CA LEU A 91 -10.62 6.48 -4.81
C LEU A 91 -11.50 6.10 -3.63
N SER A 92 -10.94 5.47 -2.59
CA SER A 92 -11.69 5.02 -1.41
C SER A 92 -12.61 6.10 -0.80
N PRO A 93 -12.14 7.33 -0.49
CA PRO A 93 -13.02 8.38 0.05
C PRO A 93 -14.12 8.83 -0.92
N ILE A 94 -13.89 8.72 -2.24
CA ILE A 94 -14.87 9.11 -3.28
C ILE A 94 -15.97 8.04 -3.40
N VAL A 95 -15.61 6.76 -3.27
CA VAL A 95 -16.56 5.64 -3.33
C VAL A 95 -17.37 5.53 -2.04
N PHE A 96 -16.72 5.76 -0.89
CA PHE A 96 -17.30 5.55 0.44
C PHE A 96 -17.65 6.85 1.16
N VAL A 97 -18.07 7.88 0.41
CA VAL A 97 -18.45 9.21 0.97
C VAL A 97 -19.43 9.09 2.15
N LYS A 98 -20.41 8.19 2.05
CA LYS A 98 -21.42 7.97 3.10
C LYS A 98 -21.00 6.98 4.20
N TYR A 99 -19.87 6.28 4.01
CA TYR A 99 -19.38 5.22 4.89
C TYR A 99 -17.88 5.43 5.19
N PRO A 100 -17.51 6.51 5.89
CA PRO A 100 -16.12 6.92 6.08
C PRO A 100 -15.25 5.85 6.74
N ALA A 101 -15.79 5.10 7.71
CA ALA A 101 -15.11 3.98 8.36
C ALA A 101 -14.79 2.85 7.37
N MET A 102 -15.72 2.54 6.46
CA MET A 102 -15.54 1.54 5.43
C MET A 102 -14.47 1.99 4.41
N GLY A 103 -14.47 3.29 4.06
CA GLY A 103 -13.42 3.88 3.24
C GLY A 103 -12.04 3.80 3.89
N ALA A 104 -11.94 4.10 5.19
CA ALA A 104 -10.70 3.97 5.94
C ALA A 104 -10.20 2.52 5.99
N PHE A 105 -11.10 1.55 6.23
CA PHE A 105 -10.79 0.13 6.19
C PHE A 105 -10.25 -0.30 4.81
N PHE A 106 -10.95 0.02 3.73
CA PHE A 106 -10.52 -0.39 2.38
C PHE A 106 -9.23 0.31 1.95
N ALA A 107 -9.01 1.56 2.34
CA ALA A 107 -7.74 2.24 2.11
C ALA A 107 -6.59 1.52 2.84
N GLY A 108 -6.77 1.18 4.12
CA GLY A 108 -5.82 0.36 4.87
C GLY A 108 -5.56 -0.99 4.21
N LEU A 109 -6.62 -1.70 3.82
CA LEU A 109 -6.56 -3.00 3.15
C LEU A 109 -5.74 -2.95 1.86
N VAL A 110 -5.94 -1.94 1.03
CA VAL A 110 -5.20 -1.78 -0.22
C VAL A 110 -3.72 -1.49 0.03
N ILE A 111 -3.39 -0.63 1.00
CA ILE A 111 -2.01 -0.37 1.40
C ILE A 111 -1.35 -1.70 1.81
N GLY A 112 -1.99 -2.43 2.73
CA GLY A 112 -1.48 -3.70 3.22
C GLY A 112 -1.33 -4.76 2.14
N LEU A 113 -2.27 -4.86 1.19
CA LEU A 113 -2.19 -5.82 0.09
C LEU A 113 -0.99 -5.54 -0.80
N GLY A 114 -0.82 -4.28 -1.19
CA GLY A 114 0.32 -3.84 -2.00
C GLY A 114 1.64 -4.09 -1.29
N SER A 115 1.78 -3.64 -0.04
CA SER A 115 3.02 -3.80 0.72
C SER A 115 3.34 -5.25 1.05
N GLY A 116 2.37 -6.03 1.53
CA GLY A 116 2.55 -7.45 1.81
C GLY A 116 3.05 -8.20 0.57
N ALA A 117 2.43 -7.99 -0.60
CA ALA A 117 2.88 -8.62 -1.83
C ALA A 117 4.31 -8.20 -2.22
N LEU A 118 4.63 -6.90 -2.14
CA LEU A 118 5.91 -6.34 -2.59
C LEU A 118 7.08 -6.64 -1.63
N ILE A 119 6.87 -6.59 -0.32
CA ILE A 119 7.86 -6.94 0.71
C ILE A 119 8.26 -8.41 0.55
N HIS A 120 7.26 -9.29 0.40
CA HIS A 120 7.53 -10.72 0.26
C HIS A 120 8.18 -11.08 -1.07
N ARG A 121 7.78 -10.42 -2.16
CA ARG A 121 8.48 -10.52 -3.44
C ARG A 121 9.94 -10.10 -3.32
N ALA A 122 10.22 -8.94 -2.72
CA ALA A 122 11.58 -8.44 -2.55
C ALA A 122 12.43 -9.39 -1.68
N ARG A 123 11.86 -10.02 -0.65
CA ARG A 123 12.57 -11.04 0.16
C ARG A 123 12.90 -12.29 -0.64
N VAL A 124 12.02 -12.74 -1.54
CA VAL A 124 12.25 -13.93 -2.38
C VAL A 124 13.26 -13.65 -3.48
N GLU A 125 13.26 -12.45 -4.07
CA GLU A 125 14.24 -12.05 -5.08
C GLU A 125 15.66 -11.84 -4.50
N GLN A 126 15.77 -11.61 -3.19
CA GLN A 126 17.03 -11.40 -2.48
C GLN A 126 17.59 -12.67 -1.80
N ALA A 127 16.82 -13.75 -1.73
CA ALA A 127 17.21 -15.04 -1.12
C ALA A 127 17.81 -16.00 -2.15
#